data_AF-A0A538S5A7-F1
#
_entry.id   AF-A0A538S5A7-F1
#
_cell.length_a   1.000
_cell.length_b   1.000
_cell.length_c   1.000
_cell.angle_alpha   90.00
_cell.angle_beta   90.00
_cell.angle_gamma   90.00
#
_symmetry.space_group_name_H-M   'P 1'
#
loop_
_entity.id
_entity.type
_entity.pdbx_description
1 polymer ?
#
loop_
_entity_poly.entity_id
_entity_poly.type
_entity_poly.pdbx_seq_one_letter_code
_entity_poly.pdbx_strand_id
1 'polypeptide(L)'
;MYTRQNGPKWRWPLVAIAILVPGAIAALYGWQNRQPVSAVDSRSGTSAPSLFTPGAYSYIRPSNYDDGGYGVAATYVLPIRDGRSLDHIRECYDKAGYRGVEAIQHQLELSPVFPQQRVDQFITMARLYLYEGDFAKAGAVLENVRALIEADPGRLHKDFPTVLFLQGVAALRRAETENCVVCGCDSSCIFPIKPEAVHQKPEGSRQAIRFFAEYLKLFPDDMGTRWLLNLAYMTLGEYPAGVPAEHLIPLAPFESEFDIGRFVDIAPRLGLNRLNLSGGAIMDDFDNDGLLDLVTSSSNEGQPMAFYRNKGDGTFEDRTQAAGLAKQLGGLYCVQTDYDNNGFLDIYVARGATALSPT
;
A
#
# COMPACT_ATOMS: atom_id res chain seq x y z
N MET A 1 19.93 -14.47 46.48
CA MET A 1 21.35 -14.76 46.75
C MET A 1 21.91 -15.49 45.54
N TYR A 2 22.49 -14.77 44.58
CA TYR A 2 23.45 -15.28 43.59
C TYR A 2 24.30 -14.10 43.13
N THR A 3 25.61 -14.33 43.17
CA THR A 3 26.70 -13.35 43.20
C THR A 3 27.14 -12.89 41.81
N ARG A 4 27.42 -11.59 41.69
CA ARG A 4 28.16 -10.97 40.57
C ARG A 4 29.55 -11.59 40.42
N GLN A 5 29.94 -11.92 39.19
CA GLN A 5 31.34 -11.98 38.79
C GLN A 5 31.62 -10.86 37.76
N ASN A 6 32.68 -10.09 38.04
CA ASN A 6 33.18 -9.00 37.23
C ASN A 6 33.96 -9.55 36.02
N GLY A 7 33.53 -9.20 34.81
CA GLY A 7 34.30 -9.34 33.57
C GLY A 7 34.88 -7.99 33.09
N PRO A 8 35.91 -7.99 32.21
CA PRO A 8 36.74 -6.82 31.94
C PRO A 8 36.00 -5.72 31.16
N LYS A 9 36.25 -4.46 31.57
CA LYS A 9 35.76 -3.25 30.90
C LYS A 9 36.46 -3.06 29.56
N TRP A 10 35.75 -3.29 28.46
CA TRP A 10 36.16 -2.85 27.13
C TRP A 10 35.79 -1.38 26.96
N ARG A 11 36.81 -0.51 26.85
CA ARG A 11 36.67 0.89 26.47
C ARG A 11 36.57 0.97 24.95
N TRP A 12 35.42 1.39 24.44
CA TRP A 12 35.30 1.86 23.06
C TRP A 12 35.61 3.36 23.01
N PRO A 13 36.42 3.86 22.06
CA PRO A 13 36.64 5.29 21.92
C PRO A 13 35.34 5.93 21.41
N LEU A 14 34.90 6.99 22.09
CA LEU A 14 33.89 7.92 21.58
C LEU A 14 34.47 8.62 20.34
N VAL A 15 34.04 8.20 19.16
CA VAL A 15 34.15 9.03 17.96
C VAL A 15 32.86 9.84 17.87
N ALA A 16 32.95 11.13 18.18
CA ALA A 16 31.88 12.07 17.91
C ALA A 16 31.75 12.23 16.39
N ILE A 17 30.74 11.58 15.79
CA ILE A 17 30.33 11.84 14.42
C ILE A 17 29.23 12.90 14.50
N ALA A 18 29.54 14.12 14.05
CA ALA A 18 28.52 15.12 13.75
C ALA A 18 27.75 14.65 12.52
N ILE A 19 26.48 14.24 12.70
CA ILE A 19 25.60 13.85 11.60
C ILE A 19 24.93 15.12 11.06
N LEU A 20 25.35 15.51 9.85
CA LEU A 20 24.66 16.50 9.03
C LEU A 20 23.37 15.88 8.43
N VAL A 21 22.31 16.68 8.47
CA VAL A 21 20.92 16.38 8.05
C VAL A 21 20.84 15.74 6.65
N PRO A 22 20.07 14.65 6.44
CA PRO A 22 20.03 13.88 5.19
C PRO A 22 19.10 14.50 4.12
N GLY A 23 19.25 15.80 3.84
CA GLY A 23 18.57 16.45 2.72
C GLY A 23 19.34 16.38 1.39
N ALA A 24 20.62 15.97 1.42
CA ALA A 24 21.53 16.12 0.27
C ALA A 24 22.12 14.81 -0.29
N ILE A 25 21.93 13.66 0.37
CA ILE A 25 22.64 12.42 0.00
C ILE A 25 21.93 11.64 -1.12
N ALA A 26 20.61 11.78 -1.27
CA ALA A 26 19.89 11.17 -2.39
C ALA A 26 20.29 11.75 -3.77
N ALA A 27 20.81 12.98 -3.81
CA ALA A 27 21.30 13.60 -5.05
C ALA A 27 22.72 13.14 -5.44
N LEU A 28 23.53 12.63 -4.49
CA LEU A 28 24.92 12.24 -4.73
C LEU A 28 25.07 10.76 -5.12
N TYR A 29 24.26 9.85 -4.56
CA TYR A 29 24.34 8.42 -4.91
C TYR A 29 23.79 8.11 -6.31
N GLY A 30 22.89 8.92 -6.85
CA GLY A 30 22.43 8.82 -8.24
C GLY A 30 23.43 9.34 -9.29
N TRP A 31 24.49 10.02 -8.87
CA TRP A 31 25.46 10.66 -9.77
C TRP A 31 26.72 9.81 -9.99
N GLN A 32 27.18 9.05 -8.99
CA GLN A 32 28.48 8.37 -9.03
C GLN A 32 28.54 7.06 -9.83
N ASN A 33 27.41 6.48 -10.27
CA ASN A 33 27.39 5.23 -11.06
C ASN A 33 27.05 5.39 -12.55
N ARG A 34 27.12 6.61 -13.11
CA ARG A 34 27.04 6.79 -14.56
C ARG A 34 28.43 6.67 -15.18
N GLN A 35 28.77 5.48 -15.68
CA GLN A 35 29.78 5.35 -16.73
C GLN A 35 29.33 6.25 -17.90
N PRO A 36 30.18 7.15 -18.42
CA PRO A 36 29.81 7.98 -19.56
C PRO A 36 29.68 7.08 -20.78
N VAL A 37 28.44 6.82 -21.23
CA VAL A 37 28.21 6.33 -22.57
C VAL A 37 28.65 7.45 -23.51
N SER A 38 29.66 7.14 -24.34
CA SER A 38 30.19 8.03 -25.36
C SER A 38 29.04 8.69 -26.15
N ALA A 39 29.09 10.02 -26.28
CA ALA A 39 28.16 10.78 -27.09
C ALA A 39 28.11 10.20 -28.50
N VAL A 40 27.00 9.55 -28.85
CA VAL A 40 26.69 9.21 -30.24
C VAL A 40 26.31 10.52 -30.92
N ASP A 41 27.08 10.82 -31.96
CA ASP A 41 26.97 11.98 -32.82
C ASP A 41 25.52 12.16 -33.32
N SER A 42 24.92 13.29 -32.97
CA SER A 42 23.53 13.63 -33.30
C SER A 42 23.44 14.13 -34.74
N ARG A 43 23.65 13.24 -35.71
CA ARG A 43 23.29 13.45 -37.12
C ARG A 43 22.82 12.13 -37.74
N SER A 44 21.65 11.67 -37.34
CA SER A 44 20.82 10.83 -38.22
C SER A 44 19.35 11.10 -37.91
N GLY A 45 18.58 11.40 -38.96
CA GLY A 45 17.13 11.56 -38.90
C GLY A 45 16.45 10.22 -38.64
N THR A 46 16.65 9.67 -37.46
CA THR A 46 15.92 8.51 -36.96
C THR A 46 14.62 9.01 -36.35
N SER A 47 13.49 8.59 -36.91
CA SER A 47 12.18 8.77 -36.29
C SER A 47 12.26 8.30 -34.83
N ALA A 48 11.72 9.08 -33.90
CA ALA A 48 11.68 8.69 -32.48
C ALA A 48 11.16 7.23 -32.38
N PRO A 49 11.88 6.35 -31.67
CA PRO A 49 11.49 4.95 -31.60
C PRO A 49 10.08 4.84 -31.00
N SER A 50 9.30 3.89 -31.52
CA SER A 50 7.96 3.62 -30.99
C SER A 50 8.06 3.30 -29.50
N LEU A 51 7.21 3.92 -28.68
CA LEU A 51 7.13 3.66 -27.24
C LEU A 51 6.83 2.18 -26.92
N PHE A 52 6.29 1.43 -27.89
CA PHE A 52 5.95 0.02 -27.78
C PHE A 52 6.97 -0.94 -28.41
N THR A 53 8.19 -0.47 -28.70
CA THR A 53 9.23 -1.34 -29.27
C THR A 53 9.67 -2.39 -28.23
N PRO A 54 9.47 -3.70 -28.48
CA PRO A 54 9.87 -4.74 -27.53
C PRO A 54 11.38 -4.70 -27.26
N GLY A 55 11.79 -4.85 -26.00
CA GLY A 55 13.20 -4.79 -25.60
C GLY A 55 13.83 -3.39 -25.60
N ALA A 56 13.08 -2.33 -25.90
CA ALA A 56 13.56 -0.95 -25.82
C ALA A 56 13.83 -0.47 -24.39
N TYR A 57 13.39 -1.23 -23.40
CA TYR A 57 13.50 -0.90 -21.98
C TYR A 57 14.22 -2.03 -21.24
N SER A 58 15.30 -1.72 -20.55
CA SER A 58 15.88 -2.61 -19.54
C SER A 58 15.13 -2.40 -18.23
N TYR A 59 13.95 -3.01 -18.10
CA TYR A 59 13.19 -2.99 -16.85
C TYR A 59 13.23 -4.36 -16.18
N ILE A 60 13.81 -4.39 -14.99
CA ILE A 60 13.55 -5.43 -14.01
C ILE A 60 12.67 -4.73 -12.99
N ARG A 61 11.40 -5.16 -12.85
CA ARG A 61 10.57 -4.71 -11.73
C ARG A 61 11.38 -5.01 -10.47
N PRO A 62 11.85 -4.00 -9.72
CA PRO A 62 12.44 -4.28 -8.43
C PRO A 62 11.38 -5.05 -7.65
N SER A 63 11.75 -6.18 -7.03
CA SER A 63 10.83 -6.92 -6.14
C SER A 63 10.22 -6.02 -5.05
N ASN A 64 10.78 -4.82 -4.85
CA ASN A 64 10.44 -3.85 -3.83
C ASN A 64 9.93 -2.51 -4.40
N TYR A 65 9.41 -2.46 -5.64
CA TYR A 65 8.82 -1.22 -6.14
C TYR A 65 7.53 -0.90 -5.38
N ASP A 66 7.53 0.20 -4.62
CA ASP A 66 6.40 0.64 -3.82
C ASP A 66 5.30 1.26 -4.69
N ASP A 67 4.37 0.41 -5.12
CA ASP A 67 3.15 0.74 -5.86
C ASP A 67 1.98 1.15 -4.94
N GLY A 68 2.13 1.03 -3.63
CA GLY A 68 1.20 1.53 -2.61
C GLY A 68 1.46 2.97 -2.17
N GLY A 69 2.64 3.52 -2.47
CA GLY A 69 3.02 4.89 -2.14
C GLY A 69 3.45 5.11 -0.68
N TYR A 70 3.51 4.06 0.14
CA TYR A 70 3.86 4.15 1.56
C TYR A 70 5.25 4.77 1.76
N GLY A 71 6.24 4.33 0.99
CA GLY A 71 7.62 4.80 1.14
C GLY A 71 7.76 6.28 0.80
N VAL A 72 6.95 6.81 -0.11
CA VAL A 72 6.92 8.24 -0.44
C VAL A 72 6.17 9.01 0.64
N ALA A 73 4.98 8.55 1.04
CA ALA A 73 4.18 9.19 2.07
C ALA A 73 4.92 9.30 3.41
N ALA A 74 5.74 8.30 3.76
CA ALA A 74 6.58 8.29 4.95
C ALA A 74 7.53 9.50 5.03
N THR A 75 7.98 10.04 3.88
CA THR A 75 8.84 11.25 3.84
C THR A 75 8.11 12.55 4.16
N TYR A 76 6.77 12.52 4.16
CA TYR A 76 5.88 13.64 4.47
C TYR A 76 5.13 13.46 5.80
N VAL A 77 5.50 12.44 6.60
CA VAL A 77 5.10 12.30 7.99
C VAL A 77 5.81 13.39 8.81
N LEU A 78 5.05 14.10 9.66
CA LEU A 78 5.64 15.16 10.49
C LEU A 78 6.52 14.55 11.60
N PRO A 79 7.54 15.27 12.08
CA PRO A 79 8.35 14.81 13.21
C PRO A 79 7.50 14.56 14.47
N ILE A 80 7.60 13.35 15.03
CA ILE A 80 6.93 12.99 16.29
C ILE A 80 7.71 13.64 17.44
N ARG A 81 7.13 14.69 18.04
CA ARG A 81 7.72 15.43 19.17
C ARG A 81 7.23 14.92 20.52
N ASP A 82 5.98 14.46 20.56
CA ASP A 82 5.40 13.80 21.72
C ASP A 82 5.04 12.36 21.37
N GLY A 83 5.93 11.43 21.70
CA GLY A 83 5.71 9.98 21.49
C GLY A 83 4.71 9.35 22.46
N ARG A 84 4.14 10.12 23.41
CA ARG A 84 3.15 9.64 24.37
C ARG A 84 1.73 10.07 24.00
N SER A 85 1.57 11.10 23.19
CA SER A 85 0.27 11.57 22.71
C SER A 85 -0.13 10.85 21.43
N LEU A 86 -1.13 9.97 21.51
CA LEU A 86 -1.68 9.29 20.33
C LEU A 86 -2.33 10.28 19.36
N ASP A 87 -2.93 11.37 19.86
CA ASP A 87 -3.48 12.43 19.02
C ASP A 87 -2.38 13.13 18.22
N HIS A 88 -1.24 13.46 18.86
CA HIS A 88 -0.07 14.05 18.18
C HIS A 88 0.52 13.10 17.13
N ILE A 89 0.65 11.81 17.49
CA ILE A 89 1.13 10.79 16.55
C ILE A 89 0.19 10.71 15.34
N ARG A 90 -1.14 10.59 15.56
CA ARG A 90 -2.11 10.61 14.46
C ARG A 90 -1.95 11.83 13.59
N GLU A 91 -1.88 13.03 14.15
CA GLU A 91 -1.70 14.27 13.39
C GLU A 91 -0.44 14.26 12.52
N CYS A 92 0.63 13.60 12.99
CA CYS A 92 1.86 13.46 12.21
C CYS A 92 1.67 12.57 10.97
N TYR A 93 0.84 11.53 11.03
CA TYR A 93 0.56 10.63 9.90
C TYR A 93 -0.62 11.10 9.04
N ASP A 94 -1.60 11.77 9.64
CA ASP A 94 -2.84 12.18 8.99
C ASP A 94 -2.51 13.02 7.76
N LYS A 95 -3.06 12.63 6.60
CA LYS A 95 -2.88 13.33 5.31
C LYS A 95 -1.42 13.52 4.88
N ALA A 96 -0.51 12.63 5.28
CA ALA A 96 0.89 12.70 4.84
C ALA A 96 1.03 12.68 3.31
N GLY A 97 0.21 11.88 2.62
CA GLY A 97 0.17 11.84 1.17
C GLY A 97 -0.25 13.18 0.57
N TYR A 98 -1.35 13.76 1.06
CA TYR A 98 -1.82 15.07 0.59
C TYR A 98 -0.84 16.21 0.90
N ARG A 99 -0.17 16.21 2.05
CA ARG A 99 0.92 17.18 2.32
C ARG A 99 2.04 17.07 1.29
N GLY A 100 2.39 15.85 0.90
CA GLY A 100 3.39 15.64 -0.15
C GLY A 100 2.95 16.17 -1.52
N VAL A 101 1.68 15.96 -1.87
CA VAL A 101 1.08 16.49 -3.08
C VAL A 101 1.16 18.02 -3.10
N GLU A 102 0.74 18.69 -2.02
CA GLU A 102 0.80 20.15 -1.90
C GLU A 102 2.23 20.68 -2.00
N ALA A 103 3.20 20.01 -1.35
CA ALA A 103 4.61 20.39 -1.41
C ALA A 103 5.18 20.29 -2.84
N ILE A 104 4.83 19.23 -3.59
CA ILE A 104 5.27 19.05 -4.97
C ILE A 104 4.61 20.10 -5.88
N GLN A 105 3.30 20.36 -5.72
CA GLN A 105 2.59 21.38 -6.49
C GLN A 105 3.21 22.76 -6.29
N HIS A 106 3.45 23.15 -5.03
CA HIS A 106 4.09 24.41 -4.72
C HIS A 106 5.51 24.51 -5.32
N GLN A 107 6.29 23.43 -5.29
CA GLN A 107 7.61 23.40 -5.92
C GLN A 107 7.53 23.60 -7.45
N LEU A 108 6.56 22.98 -8.11
CA LEU A 108 6.32 23.10 -9.55
C LEU A 108 5.90 24.51 -9.97
N GLU A 109 5.20 25.24 -9.10
CA GLU A 109 4.80 26.64 -9.32
C GLU A 109 5.96 27.62 -9.16
N LEU A 110 6.85 27.38 -8.20
CA LEU A 110 7.94 28.29 -7.87
C LEU A 110 9.08 28.32 -8.89
N SER A 111 9.30 27.25 -9.66
CA SER A 111 10.45 27.18 -10.56
C SER A 111 10.20 26.29 -11.78
N PRO A 112 10.60 26.71 -12.98
CA PRO A 112 10.58 25.85 -14.14
C PRO A 112 11.54 24.68 -13.91
N VAL A 113 10.99 23.48 -13.86
CA VAL A 113 11.75 22.22 -13.77
C VAL A 113 11.98 21.63 -15.17
N PHE A 114 13.06 20.86 -15.32
CA PHE A 114 13.31 20.13 -16.56
C PHE A 114 12.17 19.12 -16.82
N PRO A 115 11.84 18.82 -18.09
CA PRO A 115 10.72 17.92 -18.42
C PRO A 115 10.77 16.57 -17.69
N GLN A 116 11.96 15.99 -17.56
CA GLN A 116 12.15 14.73 -16.84
C GLN A 116 11.85 14.85 -15.34
N GLN A 117 12.32 15.92 -14.69
CA GLN A 117 12.05 16.14 -13.26
C GLN A 117 10.55 16.34 -13.00
N ARG A 118 9.85 16.98 -13.95
CA ARG A 118 8.39 17.13 -13.88
C ARG A 118 7.68 15.78 -13.94
N VAL A 119 8.10 14.89 -14.84
CA VAL A 119 7.58 13.50 -14.92
C VAL A 119 7.81 12.77 -13.60
N ASP A 120 9.04 12.83 -13.06
CA ASP A 120 9.39 12.16 -11.79
C ASP A 120 8.52 12.68 -10.62
N GLN A 121 8.29 13.99 -10.55
CA GLN A 121 7.44 14.63 -9.54
C GLN A 121 5.96 14.24 -9.68
N PHE A 122 5.41 14.18 -10.89
CA PHE A 122 4.03 13.74 -11.08
C PHE A 122 3.82 12.25 -10.80
N ILE A 123 4.79 11.38 -11.13
CA ILE A 123 4.73 9.97 -10.71
C ILE A 123 4.74 9.86 -9.18
N THR A 124 5.52 10.71 -8.51
CA THR A 124 5.55 10.81 -7.04
C THR A 124 4.20 11.25 -6.48
N MET A 125 3.56 12.28 -7.08
CA MET A 125 2.20 12.70 -6.71
C MET A 125 1.17 11.60 -6.90
N ALA A 126 1.23 10.86 -8.01
CA ALA A 126 0.32 9.74 -8.26
C ALA A 126 0.45 8.67 -7.16
N ARG A 127 1.67 8.32 -6.76
CA ARG A 127 1.92 7.37 -5.66
C ARG A 127 1.40 7.89 -4.32
N LEU A 128 1.51 9.19 -4.05
CA LEU A 128 0.92 9.80 -2.84
C LEU A 128 -0.62 9.71 -2.86
N TYR A 129 -1.26 9.89 -4.02
CA TYR A 129 -2.71 9.66 -4.15
C TYR A 129 -3.09 8.18 -4.01
N LEU A 130 -2.27 7.24 -4.50
CA LEU A 130 -2.48 5.80 -4.27
C LEU A 130 -2.44 5.47 -2.77
N TYR A 131 -1.51 6.06 -2.03
CA TYR A 131 -1.39 5.90 -0.58
C TYR A 131 -2.64 6.41 0.17
N GLU A 132 -3.17 7.56 -0.24
CA GLU A 132 -4.40 8.14 0.35
C GLU A 132 -5.68 7.43 -0.10
N GLY A 133 -5.59 6.43 -0.98
CA GLY A 133 -6.75 5.75 -1.58
C GLY A 133 -7.53 6.59 -2.59
N ASP A 134 -6.98 7.72 -3.06
CA ASP A 134 -7.59 8.57 -4.08
C ASP A 134 -7.19 8.12 -5.49
N PHE A 135 -7.64 6.93 -5.84
CA PHE A 135 -7.26 6.26 -7.09
C PHE A 135 -7.70 7.03 -8.35
N ALA A 136 -8.75 7.83 -8.26
CA ALA A 136 -9.21 8.67 -9.36
C ALA A 136 -8.21 9.81 -9.63
N LYS A 137 -7.74 10.52 -8.58
CA LYS A 137 -6.70 11.54 -8.74
C LYS A 137 -5.36 10.93 -9.16
N ALA A 138 -5.00 9.77 -8.63
CA ALA A 138 -3.80 9.05 -9.08
C ALA A 138 -3.86 8.77 -10.59
N GLY A 139 -4.98 8.24 -11.08
CA GLY A 139 -5.21 7.98 -12.50
C GLY A 139 -5.11 9.25 -13.37
N ALA A 140 -5.73 10.35 -12.93
CA ALA A 140 -5.69 11.62 -13.65
C ALA A 140 -4.28 12.22 -13.75
N VAL A 141 -3.49 12.14 -12.67
CA VAL A 141 -2.08 12.57 -12.71
C VAL A 141 -1.29 11.70 -13.69
N LEU A 142 -1.46 10.37 -13.64
CA LEU A 142 -0.74 9.46 -14.53
C LEU A 142 -1.13 9.63 -16.00
N GLU A 143 -2.38 9.97 -16.30
CA GLU A 143 -2.81 10.33 -17.66
C GLU A 143 -2.06 11.57 -18.17
N ASN A 144 -1.91 12.60 -17.34
CA ASN A 144 -1.10 13.77 -17.68
C ASN A 144 0.38 13.40 -17.90
N VAL A 145 0.95 12.53 -17.07
CA VAL A 145 2.34 12.05 -17.26
C VAL A 145 2.49 11.31 -18.58
N ARG A 146 1.55 10.41 -18.89
CA ARG A 146 1.55 9.68 -20.15
C ARG A 146 1.54 10.62 -21.34
N ALA A 147 0.67 11.64 -21.33
CA ALA A 147 0.59 12.64 -22.39
C ALA A 147 1.91 13.41 -22.57
N LEU A 148 2.62 13.73 -21.47
CA LEU A 148 3.95 14.36 -21.55
C LEU A 148 4.98 13.44 -22.20
N ILE A 149 4.97 12.14 -21.86
CA ILE A 149 5.89 11.16 -22.43
C ILE A 149 5.61 10.95 -23.92
N GLU A 150 4.33 10.83 -24.31
CA GLU A 150 3.91 10.67 -25.70
C GLU A 150 4.25 11.91 -26.56
N ALA A 151 4.31 13.09 -25.96
CA ALA A 151 4.71 14.33 -26.65
C ALA A 151 6.22 14.45 -26.89
N ASP A 152 7.08 13.83 -26.07
CA ASP A 152 8.54 13.79 -26.27
C ASP A 152 9.13 12.38 -25.98
N PRO A 153 8.80 11.36 -26.80
CA PRO A 153 9.25 9.98 -26.57
C PRO A 153 10.78 9.88 -26.56
N GLY A 154 11.47 10.67 -27.39
CA GLY A 154 12.92 10.64 -27.51
C GLY A 154 13.63 10.91 -26.18
N ARG A 155 13.05 11.74 -25.31
CA ARG A 155 13.66 12.12 -24.02
C ARG A 155 13.02 11.46 -22.80
N LEU A 156 11.72 11.19 -22.83
CA LEU A 156 10.94 10.81 -21.65
C LEU A 156 10.49 9.34 -21.62
N HIS A 157 10.80 8.55 -22.66
CA HIS A 157 10.31 7.17 -22.79
C HIS A 157 10.62 6.28 -21.58
N LYS A 158 11.72 6.50 -20.85
CA LYS A 158 12.20 5.60 -19.79
C LYS A 158 11.13 5.27 -18.72
N ASP A 159 10.20 6.18 -18.44
CA ASP A 159 9.18 6.02 -17.40
C ASP A 159 7.86 5.46 -17.94
N PHE A 160 7.74 5.29 -19.26
CA PHE A 160 6.52 4.82 -19.91
C PHE A 160 6.03 3.46 -19.36
N PRO A 161 6.89 2.43 -19.18
CA PRO A 161 6.50 1.20 -18.48
C PRO A 161 5.89 1.42 -17.11
N THR A 162 6.53 2.25 -16.29
CA THR A 162 6.10 2.53 -14.92
C THR A 162 4.74 3.23 -14.90
N VAL A 163 4.53 4.17 -15.82
CA VAL A 163 3.26 4.88 -15.95
C VAL A 163 2.14 3.91 -16.35
N LEU A 164 2.35 3.07 -17.37
CA LEU A 164 1.35 2.06 -17.76
C LEU A 164 1.00 1.13 -16.60
N PHE A 165 2.00 0.64 -15.88
CA PHE A 165 1.79 -0.24 -14.73
C PHE A 165 0.97 0.45 -13.63
N LEU A 166 1.37 1.66 -13.22
CA LEU A 166 0.67 2.42 -12.19
C LEU A 166 -0.75 2.83 -12.62
N GLN A 167 -0.97 3.11 -13.90
CA GLN A 167 -2.32 3.35 -14.43
C GLN A 167 -3.21 2.11 -14.27
N GLY A 168 -2.67 0.92 -14.55
CA GLY A 168 -3.35 -0.35 -14.32
C GLY A 168 -3.65 -0.60 -12.84
N VAL A 169 -2.67 -0.37 -11.95
CA VAL A 169 -2.84 -0.49 -10.50
C VAL A 169 -3.90 0.47 -9.98
N ALA A 170 -3.82 1.76 -10.32
CA ALA A 170 -4.80 2.76 -9.91
C ALA A 170 -6.23 2.36 -10.34
N ALA A 171 -6.38 1.92 -11.60
CA ALA A 171 -7.66 1.50 -12.13
C ALA A 171 -8.23 0.25 -11.44
N LEU A 172 -7.39 -0.76 -11.17
CA LEU A 172 -7.81 -1.99 -10.51
C LEU A 172 -8.19 -1.74 -9.03
N ARG A 173 -7.41 -0.93 -8.31
CA ARG A 173 -7.71 -0.54 -6.91
C ARG A 173 -8.97 0.29 -6.79
N ARG A 174 -9.22 1.17 -7.77
CA ARG A 174 -10.50 1.89 -7.90
C ARG A 174 -11.65 0.91 -8.08
N ALA A 175 -11.50 -0.05 -8.99
CA ALA A 175 -12.52 -1.08 -9.22
C ALA A 175 -12.83 -1.87 -7.94
N GLU A 176 -11.79 -2.30 -7.22
CA GLU A 176 -11.93 -3.00 -5.94
C GLU A 176 -12.70 -2.15 -4.92
N THR A 177 -12.31 -0.89 -4.73
CA THR A 177 -12.95 -0.01 -3.74
C THR A 177 -14.41 0.30 -4.08
N GLU A 178 -14.71 0.51 -5.36
CA GLU A 178 -16.06 0.84 -5.83
C GLU A 178 -17.03 -0.35 -5.80
N ASN A 179 -16.51 -1.59 -5.76
CA ASN A 179 -17.29 -2.81 -5.86
C ASN A 179 -17.20 -3.68 -4.60
N CYS A 180 -16.01 -4.04 -4.14
CA CYS A 180 -15.78 -5.09 -3.14
C CYS A 180 -16.24 -4.71 -1.74
N VAL A 181 -16.02 -3.46 -1.33
CA VAL A 181 -16.46 -2.94 -0.02
C VAL A 181 -17.99 -2.95 0.09
N VAL A 182 -18.68 -2.74 -1.03
CA VAL A 182 -20.15 -2.64 -1.09
C VAL A 182 -20.81 -3.98 -1.43
N CYS A 183 -20.06 -4.92 -2.03
CA CYS A 183 -20.56 -6.22 -2.46
C CYS A 183 -21.16 -7.03 -1.30
N GLY A 184 -20.59 -6.90 -0.08
CA GLY A 184 -21.14 -7.49 1.15
C GLY A 184 -21.28 -9.01 1.12
N CYS A 185 -20.67 -9.68 0.14
CA CYS A 185 -20.70 -11.13 -0.01
C CYS A 185 -19.44 -11.77 0.60
N ASP A 186 -19.59 -13.03 1.00
CA ASP A 186 -18.52 -13.86 1.58
C ASP A 186 -17.41 -14.25 0.59
N SER A 187 -17.54 -13.84 -0.67
CA SER A 187 -16.65 -14.20 -1.77
C SER A 187 -15.93 -12.97 -2.35
N SER A 188 -16.16 -11.78 -1.78
CA SER A 188 -15.49 -10.54 -2.17
C SER A 188 -13.97 -10.66 -1.99
N CYS A 189 -13.20 -10.32 -3.02
CA CYS A 189 -11.73 -10.44 -3.04
C CYS A 189 -11.17 -11.85 -2.76
N ILE A 190 -11.96 -12.92 -2.90
CA ILE A 190 -11.47 -14.31 -2.78
C ILE A 190 -11.22 -14.92 -4.16
N PHE A 191 -10.04 -15.52 -4.36
CA PHE A 191 -9.66 -16.13 -5.62
C PHE A 191 -9.93 -17.65 -5.66
N PRO A 192 -10.41 -18.18 -6.80
CA PRO A 192 -10.96 -17.45 -7.94
C PRO A 192 -12.25 -16.71 -7.60
N ILE A 193 -12.43 -15.53 -8.23
CA ILE A 193 -13.63 -14.70 -8.05
C ILE A 193 -14.84 -15.50 -8.56
N LYS A 194 -15.83 -15.65 -7.69
CA LYS A 194 -17.09 -16.33 -8.02
C LYS A 194 -18.07 -15.39 -8.70
N PRO A 195 -19.09 -15.92 -9.41
CA PRO A 195 -20.12 -15.10 -10.06
C PRO A 195 -20.79 -14.07 -9.14
N GLU A 196 -20.97 -14.39 -7.85
CA GLU A 196 -21.60 -13.50 -6.87
C GLU A 196 -20.72 -12.29 -6.49
N ALA A 197 -19.40 -12.38 -6.72
CA ALA A 197 -18.42 -11.35 -6.43
C ALA A 197 -17.95 -10.58 -7.69
N VAL A 198 -18.65 -10.76 -8.83
CA VAL A 198 -18.38 -10.01 -10.06
C VAL A 198 -18.71 -8.53 -9.85
N HIS A 199 -17.79 -7.68 -10.30
CA HIS A 199 -17.91 -6.23 -10.21
C HIS A 199 -19.10 -5.73 -11.03
N GLN A 200 -19.95 -4.93 -10.39
CA GLN A 200 -21.11 -4.30 -11.01
C GLN A 200 -20.76 -2.96 -11.69
N LYS A 201 -19.65 -2.34 -11.28
CA LYS A 201 -19.05 -1.15 -11.90
C LYS A 201 -17.78 -1.56 -12.65
N PRO A 202 -17.88 -1.92 -13.94
CA PRO A 202 -16.79 -2.56 -14.69
C PRO A 202 -15.70 -1.59 -15.13
N GLU A 203 -15.92 -0.28 -15.03
CA GLU A 203 -15.07 0.75 -15.65
C GLU A 203 -13.62 0.66 -15.17
N GLY A 204 -13.41 0.50 -13.86
CA GLY A 204 -12.07 0.36 -13.29
C GLY A 204 -11.36 -0.90 -13.78
N SER A 205 -12.02 -2.05 -13.74
CA SER A 205 -11.45 -3.33 -14.21
C SER A 205 -11.15 -3.31 -15.71
N ARG A 206 -12.05 -2.75 -16.53
CA ARG A 206 -11.85 -2.55 -17.98
C ARG A 206 -10.64 -1.66 -18.26
N GLN A 207 -10.47 -0.59 -17.49
CA GLN A 207 -9.34 0.32 -17.62
C GLN A 207 -8.02 -0.36 -17.20
N ALA A 208 -8.05 -1.15 -16.14
CA ALA A 208 -6.90 -1.96 -15.72
C ALA A 208 -6.47 -2.95 -16.81
N ILE A 209 -7.42 -3.68 -17.42
CA ILE A 209 -7.16 -4.60 -18.54
C ILE A 209 -6.42 -3.90 -19.67
N ARG A 210 -6.89 -2.71 -20.09
CA ARG A 210 -6.24 -1.95 -21.17
C ARG A 210 -4.78 -1.63 -20.84
N PHE A 211 -4.51 -1.09 -19.66
CA PHE A 211 -3.16 -0.67 -19.28
C PHE A 211 -2.21 -1.85 -19.04
N PHE A 212 -2.67 -2.92 -18.41
CA PHE A 212 -1.86 -4.12 -18.25
C PHE A 212 -1.58 -4.80 -19.59
N ALA A 213 -2.54 -4.85 -20.52
CA ALA A 213 -2.30 -5.37 -21.86
C ALA A 213 -1.27 -4.52 -22.63
N GLU A 214 -1.31 -3.18 -22.50
CA GLU A 214 -0.29 -2.30 -23.07
C GLU A 214 1.09 -2.53 -22.46
N TYR A 215 1.16 -2.70 -21.13
CA TYR A 215 2.40 -3.00 -20.42
C TYR A 215 3.01 -4.33 -20.88
N LEU A 216 2.18 -5.38 -21.03
CA LEU A 216 2.64 -6.72 -21.41
C LEU A 216 3.13 -6.81 -22.86
N LYS A 217 2.85 -5.82 -23.72
CA LYS A 217 3.54 -5.70 -25.03
C LYS A 217 5.04 -5.42 -24.87
N LEU A 218 5.42 -4.77 -23.78
CA LEU A 218 6.80 -4.44 -23.46
C LEU A 218 7.48 -5.56 -22.65
N PHE A 219 6.74 -6.16 -21.71
CA PHE A 219 7.24 -7.18 -20.79
C PHE A 219 6.31 -8.39 -20.76
N PRO A 220 6.27 -9.21 -21.82
CA PRO A 220 5.34 -10.35 -21.93
C PRO A 220 5.56 -11.44 -20.87
N ASP A 221 6.76 -11.48 -20.27
CA ASP A 221 7.15 -12.47 -19.27
C ASP A 221 6.95 -11.99 -17.82
N ASP A 222 6.42 -10.77 -17.59
CA ASP A 222 6.09 -10.31 -16.24
C ASP A 222 4.87 -11.06 -15.69
N MET A 223 5.13 -12.10 -14.91
CA MET A 223 4.10 -12.91 -14.26
C MET A 223 3.21 -12.11 -13.31
N GLY A 224 3.74 -11.09 -12.63
CA GLY A 224 2.97 -10.27 -11.71
C GLY A 224 1.91 -9.47 -12.45
N THR A 225 2.30 -8.82 -13.54
CA THR A 225 1.35 -8.06 -14.36
C THR A 225 0.38 -8.98 -15.12
N ARG A 226 0.83 -10.15 -15.59
CA ARG A 226 -0.06 -11.17 -16.16
C ARG A 226 -1.10 -11.66 -15.15
N TRP A 227 -0.71 -11.88 -13.91
CA TRP A 227 -1.64 -12.23 -12.83
C TRP A 227 -2.68 -11.13 -12.61
N LEU A 228 -2.25 -9.86 -12.53
CA LEU A 228 -3.17 -8.72 -12.38
C LEU A 228 -4.13 -8.57 -13.58
N LEU A 229 -3.67 -8.88 -14.80
CA LEU A 229 -4.53 -8.93 -15.98
C LEU A 229 -5.61 -10.02 -15.85
N ASN A 230 -5.21 -11.26 -15.51
CA ASN A 230 -6.15 -12.39 -15.33
C ASN A 230 -7.16 -12.08 -14.22
N LEU A 231 -6.68 -11.50 -13.11
CA LEU A 231 -7.50 -11.00 -12.02
C LEU A 231 -8.53 -9.98 -12.51
N ALA A 232 -8.12 -8.98 -13.29
CA ALA A 232 -9.04 -7.98 -13.82
C ALA A 232 -10.14 -8.63 -14.71
N TYR A 233 -9.83 -9.65 -15.49
CA TYR A 233 -10.85 -10.44 -16.21
C TYR A 233 -11.75 -11.26 -15.28
N MET A 234 -11.22 -11.85 -14.21
CA MET A 234 -12.01 -12.56 -13.20
C MET A 234 -13.01 -11.63 -12.53
N THR A 235 -12.62 -10.38 -12.22
CA THR A 235 -13.54 -9.39 -11.61
C THR A 235 -14.73 -9.05 -12.51
N LEU A 236 -14.63 -9.31 -13.82
CA LEU A 236 -15.68 -9.09 -14.80
C LEU A 236 -16.46 -10.36 -15.14
N GLY A 237 -16.12 -11.52 -14.54
CA GLY A 237 -16.69 -12.81 -14.89
C GLY A 237 -16.30 -13.30 -16.30
N GLU A 238 -15.23 -12.74 -16.87
CA GLU A 238 -14.80 -13.03 -18.25
C GLU A 238 -13.64 -14.04 -18.30
N TYR A 239 -13.08 -14.41 -17.15
CA TYR A 239 -12.06 -15.46 -17.08
C TYR A 239 -12.70 -16.87 -17.26
N PRO A 240 -12.05 -17.81 -17.97
CA PRO A 240 -10.79 -17.65 -18.70
C PRO A 240 -10.97 -17.12 -20.14
N ALA A 241 -12.17 -17.20 -20.69
CA ALA A 241 -12.42 -17.03 -22.13
C ALA A 241 -12.07 -15.63 -22.69
N GLY A 242 -12.15 -14.59 -21.88
CA GLY A 242 -11.81 -13.22 -22.26
C GLY A 242 -10.32 -12.89 -22.22
N VAL A 243 -9.50 -13.72 -21.56
CA VAL A 243 -8.05 -13.48 -21.44
C VAL A 243 -7.36 -13.88 -22.75
N PRO A 244 -6.50 -13.03 -23.34
CA PRO A 244 -5.65 -13.41 -24.47
C PRO A 244 -4.83 -14.67 -24.15
N ALA A 245 -4.75 -15.61 -25.09
CA ALA A 245 -4.17 -16.94 -24.86
C ALA A 245 -2.70 -16.87 -24.40
N GLU A 246 -1.95 -15.91 -24.92
CA GLU A 246 -0.55 -15.63 -24.55
C GLU A 246 -0.37 -15.12 -23.11
N HIS A 247 -1.43 -14.59 -22.50
CA HIS A 247 -1.41 -14.04 -21.15
C HIS A 247 -2.20 -14.88 -20.14
N LEU A 248 -3.01 -15.84 -20.60
CA LEU A 248 -3.80 -16.71 -19.74
C LEU A 248 -2.92 -17.46 -18.74
N ILE A 249 -3.27 -17.37 -17.46
CA ILE A 249 -2.72 -18.22 -16.40
C ILE A 249 -3.80 -19.22 -16.03
N PRO A 250 -3.64 -20.53 -16.35
CA PRO A 250 -4.63 -21.54 -16.01
C PRO A 250 -4.68 -21.74 -14.49
N LEU A 251 -5.88 -21.94 -13.95
CA LEU A 251 -6.07 -22.19 -12.52
C LEU A 251 -5.89 -23.66 -12.11
N ALA A 252 -5.93 -24.60 -13.06
CA ALA A 252 -5.81 -26.03 -12.78
C ALA A 252 -4.58 -26.40 -11.92
N PRO A 253 -3.38 -25.80 -12.09
CA PRO A 253 -2.23 -26.08 -11.22
C PRO A 253 -2.39 -25.64 -9.76
N PHE A 254 -3.40 -24.83 -9.43
CA PHE A 254 -3.69 -24.37 -8.08
C PHE A 254 -4.83 -25.16 -7.41
N GLU A 255 -5.38 -26.18 -8.08
CA GLU A 255 -6.39 -27.05 -7.49
C GLU A 255 -5.76 -27.86 -6.34
N SER A 256 -6.44 -27.85 -5.18
CA SER A 256 -6.00 -28.61 -4.01
C SER A 256 -6.22 -30.09 -4.23
N GLU A 257 -5.27 -30.92 -3.78
CA GLU A 257 -5.42 -32.38 -3.76
C GLU A 257 -6.57 -32.84 -2.84
N PHE A 258 -6.94 -32.01 -1.86
CA PHE A 258 -8.00 -32.28 -0.89
C PHE A 258 -9.01 -31.13 -0.84
N ASP A 259 -10.28 -31.47 -0.77
CA ASP A 259 -11.34 -30.50 -0.49
C ASP A 259 -11.51 -30.33 1.02
N ILE A 260 -11.04 -29.19 1.55
CA ILE A 260 -11.23 -28.80 2.95
C ILE A 260 -12.46 -27.91 3.14
N GLY A 261 -13.27 -27.71 2.10
CA GLY A 261 -14.34 -26.73 2.06
C GLY A 261 -13.83 -25.29 1.97
N ARG A 262 -14.72 -24.33 2.22
CA ARG A 262 -14.39 -22.90 2.26
C ARG A 262 -14.70 -22.33 3.64
N PHE A 263 -13.78 -21.51 4.13
CA PHE A 263 -14.06 -20.60 5.22
C PHE A 263 -14.94 -19.48 4.68
N VAL A 264 -16.11 -19.32 5.29
CA VAL A 264 -17.09 -18.28 4.92
C VAL A 264 -16.84 -17.08 5.83
N ASP A 265 -16.65 -15.90 5.25
CA ASP A 265 -16.63 -14.68 6.03
C ASP A 265 -18.04 -14.38 6.56
N ILE A 266 -18.20 -14.53 7.88
CA ILE A 266 -19.44 -14.22 8.59
C ILE A 266 -19.37 -12.89 9.33
N ALA A 267 -18.21 -12.22 9.37
CA ALA A 267 -17.99 -11.01 10.17
C ALA A 267 -19.04 -9.91 9.90
N PRO A 268 -19.47 -9.65 8.64
CA PRO A 268 -20.55 -8.70 8.38
C PRO A 268 -21.89 -9.06 9.01
N ARG A 269 -22.24 -10.34 9.05
CA ARG A 269 -23.50 -10.81 9.64
C ARG A 269 -23.46 -10.77 11.16
N LEU A 270 -22.27 -10.84 11.75
CA LEU A 270 -22.07 -10.80 13.20
C LEU A 270 -21.98 -9.37 13.75
N GLY A 271 -21.90 -8.34 12.90
CA GLY A 271 -21.64 -6.95 13.34
C GLY A 271 -20.16 -6.61 13.51
N LEU A 272 -19.26 -7.39 12.89
CA LEU A 272 -17.81 -7.25 12.96
C LEU A 272 -17.17 -6.73 11.65
N ASN A 273 -17.87 -5.84 10.94
CA ASN A 273 -17.47 -5.32 9.61
C ASN A 273 -16.87 -3.91 9.62
N ARG A 274 -16.08 -3.58 10.63
CA ARG A 274 -15.42 -2.26 10.66
C ARG A 274 -14.35 -2.19 9.58
N LEU A 275 -14.44 -1.16 8.75
CA LEU A 275 -13.41 -0.86 7.76
C LEU A 275 -12.22 -0.16 8.44
N ASN A 276 -11.19 -0.94 8.78
CA ASN A 276 -9.91 -0.45 9.27
C ASN A 276 -8.76 -1.36 8.79
N LEU A 277 -7.53 -0.99 9.09
CA LEU A 277 -6.37 -1.83 8.83
C LEU A 277 -6.07 -2.70 10.06
N SER A 278 -7.01 -3.58 10.44
CA SER A 278 -6.93 -4.46 11.63
C SER A 278 -5.48 -4.85 12.00
N GLY A 279 -5.13 -4.68 13.27
CA GLY A 279 -3.85 -5.06 13.84
C GLY A 279 -3.94 -6.41 14.54
N GLY A 280 -3.82 -6.40 15.87
CA GLY A 280 -4.07 -7.55 16.72
C GLY A 280 -5.56 -7.73 17.05
N ALA A 281 -5.93 -8.96 17.40
CA ALA A 281 -7.27 -9.31 17.88
C ALA A 281 -7.14 -10.18 19.13
N ILE A 282 -7.96 -9.89 20.13
CA ILE A 282 -8.02 -10.63 21.41
C ILE A 282 -9.47 -10.86 21.80
N MET A 283 -9.74 -11.99 22.45
CA MET A 283 -11.08 -12.41 22.83
C MET A 283 -11.08 -12.89 24.28
N ASP A 284 -11.95 -12.33 25.11
CA ASP A 284 -12.08 -12.63 26.53
C ASP A 284 -13.37 -12.03 27.11
N ASP A 285 -13.72 -12.36 28.35
CA ASP A 285 -14.87 -11.80 29.07
C ASP A 285 -14.50 -10.43 29.67
N PHE A 286 -14.51 -9.37 28.85
CA PHE A 286 -14.03 -8.04 29.24
C PHE A 286 -14.97 -7.28 30.17
N ASP A 287 -16.27 -7.63 30.16
CA ASP A 287 -17.28 -7.01 31.02
C ASP A 287 -17.82 -7.92 32.14
N ASN A 288 -17.24 -9.11 32.29
CA ASN A 288 -17.55 -10.13 33.30
C ASN A 288 -19.02 -10.61 33.24
N ASP A 289 -19.62 -10.66 32.04
CA ASP A 289 -20.98 -11.15 31.83
C ASP A 289 -21.05 -12.65 31.51
N GLY A 290 -19.90 -13.32 31.45
CA GLY A 290 -19.76 -14.74 31.16
C GLY A 290 -19.74 -15.06 29.66
N LEU A 291 -19.71 -14.05 28.79
CA LEU A 291 -19.59 -14.20 27.34
C LEU A 291 -18.24 -13.67 26.85
N LEU A 292 -17.68 -14.32 25.83
CA LEU A 292 -16.43 -13.85 25.24
C LEU A 292 -16.71 -12.69 24.28
N ASP A 293 -16.13 -11.53 24.58
CA ASP A 293 -16.11 -10.31 23.78
C ASP A 293 -14.87 -10.23 22.90
N LEU A 294 -14.86 -9.33 21.92
CA LEU A 294 -13.74 -9.14 21.00
C LEU A 294 -13.18 -7.71 21.06
N VAL A 295 -11.87 -7.58 21.15
CA VAL A 295 -11.15 -6.33 20.95
C VAL A 295 -10.23 -6.46 19.75
N THR A 296 -10.21 -5.43 18.89
CA THR A 296 -9.23 -5.33 17.81
C THR A 296 -8.44 -4.03 17.89
N SER A 297 -7.17 -4.08 17.53
CA SER A 297 -6.36 -2.89 17.28
C SER A 297 -6.29 -2.58 15.79
N SER A 298 -5.56 -1.53 15.43
CA SER A 298 -5.35 -1.14 14.04
C SER A 298 -3.86 -0.96 13.75
N SER A 299 -3.39 -1.51 12.64
CA SER A 299 -2.03 -1.23 12.15
C SER A 299 -1.85 0.21 11.67
N ASN A 300 -2.95 0.92 11.37
CA ASN A 300 -2.93 2.37 11.07
C ASN A 300 -2.95 3.20 12.36
N GLU A 301 -1.99 4.11 12.51
CA GLU A 301 -1.75 4.96 13.68
C GLU A 301 -2.87 5.98 13.93
N GLY A 302 -3.65 6.32 12.90
CA GLY A 302 -4.77 7.24 12.99
C GLY A 302 -6.11 6.58 13.26
N GLN A 303 -6.19 5.26 13.18
CA GLN A 303 -7.44 4.52 13.35
C GLN A 303 -7.57 3.99 14.80
N PRO A 304 -8.79 4.06 15.38
CA PRO A 304 -9.03 3.60 16.73
C PRO A 304 -9.06 2.07 16.81
N MET A 305 -8.76 1.57 18.00
CA MET A 305 -9.14 0.23 18.44
C MET A 305 -10.66 0.09 18.43
N ALA A 306 -11.14 -1.16 18.43
CA ALA A 306 -12.56 -1.48 18.51
C ALA A 306 -12.83 -2.45 19.66
N PHE A 307 -13.99 -2.28 20.30
CA PHE A 307 -14.53 -3.24 21.27
C PHE A 307 -15.92 -3.69 20.82
N TYR A 308 -16.10 -5.00 20.78
CA TYR A 308 -17.31 -5.67 20.34
C TYR A 308 -17.82 -6.55 21.47
N ARG A 309 -18.92 -6.13 22.08
CA ARG A 309 -19.56 -6.89 23.15
C ARG A 309 -20.41 -8.00 22.54
N ASN A 310 -20.25 -9.22 23.04
CA ASN A 310 -21.05 -10.36 22.64
C ASN A 310 -22.45 -10.26 23.24
N LYS A 311 -23.49 -10.43 22.41
CA LYS A 311 -24.88 -10.34 22.84
C LYS A 311 -25.46 -11.66 23.34
N GLY A 312 -24.72 -12.77 23.22
CA GLY A 312 -25.18 -14.12 23.57
C GLY A 312 -26.15 -14.75 22.55
N ASP A 313 -26.54 -14.01 21.51
CA ASP A 313 -27.39 -14.48 20.41
C ASP A 313 -26.58 -14.82 19.13
N GLY A 314 -25.26 -14.90 19.27
CA GLY A 314 -24.33 -15.11 18.16
C GLY A 314 -23.95 -13.83 17.41
N THR A 315 -24.38 -12.65 17.85
CA THR A 315 -23.99 -11.35 17.27
C THR A 315 -23.21 -10.48 18.25
N PHE A 316 -22.57 -9.45 17.72
CA PHE A 316 -21.78 -8.49 18.48
C PHE A 316 -22.33 -7.06 18.33
N GLU A 317 -22.13 -6.27 19.37
CA GLU A 317 -22.44 -4.84 19.41
C GLU A 317 -21.14 -4.02 19.51
N ASP A 318 -20.94 -3.04 18.63
CA ASP A 318 -19.82 -2.09 18.76
C ASP A 318 -20.05 -1.20 20.00
N ARG A 319 -19.20 -1.40 21.01
CA ARG A 319 -19.17 -0.65 22.27
C ARG A 319 -17.89 0.16 22.42
N THR A 320 -17.17 0.41 21.33
CA THR A 320 -15.86 1.09 21.31
C THR A 320 -15.84 2.41 22.07
N GLN A 321 -16.86 3.25 21.88
CA GLN A 321 -16.94 4.55 22.55
C GLN A 321 -17.24 4.40 24.04
N ALA A 322 -18.15 3.50 24.40
CA ALA A 322 -18.53 3.25 25.79
C ALA A 322 -17.37 2.64 26.60
N ALA A 323 -16.55 1.80 25.96
CA ALA A 323 -15.34 1.20 26.55
C ALA A 323 -14.12 2.16 26.58
N GLY A 324 -14.27 3.41 26.11
CA GLY A 324 -13.16 4.38 26.09
C GLY A 324 -12.06 4.09 25.07
N LEU A 325 -12.27 3.13 24.16
CA LEU A 325 -11.27 2.73 23.15
C LEU A 325 -11.26 3.63 21.90
N ALA A 326 -12.24 4.51 21.74
CA ALA A 326 -12.34 5.39 20.56
C ALA A 326 -11.15 6.36 20.38
N LYS A 327 -10.37 6.61 21.44
CA LYS A 327 -9.13 7.42 21.39
C LYS A 327 -7.87 6.58 21.55
N GLN A 328 -8.00 5.26 21.72
CA GLN A 328 -6.87 4.35 21.70
C GLN A 328 -6.56 4.04 20.25
N LEU A 329 -5.51 4.65 19.72
CA LEU A 329 -5.16 4.57 18.30
C LEU A 329 -4.04 3.57 18.05
N GLY A 330 -4.05 2.99 16.86
CA GLY A 330 -2.99 2.12 16.37
C GLY A 330 -2.79 0.85 17.19
N GLY A 331 -1.65 0.20 16.95
CA GLY A 331 -1.24 -1.04 17.61
C GLY A 331 -1.23 -2.22 16.66
N LEU A 332 -0.06 -2.84 16.49
CA LEU A 332 0.09 -4.03 15.65
C LEU A 332 -0.26 -5.32 16.40
N TYR A 333 -0.22 -5.24 17.72
CA TYR A 333 -0.43 -6.37 18.60
C TYR A 333 -1.06 -5.89 19.90
N CYS A 334 -1.94 -6.70 20.46
CA CYS A 334 -2.49 -6.53 21.78
C CYS A 334 -2.56 -7.88 22.51
N VAL A 335 -2.54 -7.83 23.84
CA VAL A 335 -2.74 -8.97 24.74
C VAL A 335 -3.49 -8.51 25.98
N GLN A 336 -4.42 -9.34 26.46
CA GLN A 336 -5.16 -9.11 27.69
C GLN A 336 -4.62 -9.92 28.86
N THR A 337 -4.72 -9.34 30.05
CA THR A 337 -4.55 -10.01 31.35
C THR A 337 -5.01 -9.05 32.45
N ASP A 338 -5.35 -9.54 33.63
CA ASP A 338 -5.59 -8.71 34.81
C ASP A 338 -4.23 -8.34 35.44
N TYR A 339 -3.67 -7.18 35.10
CA TYR A 339 -2.31 -6.80 35.52
C TYR A 339 -2.26 -6.27 36.96
N ASP A 340 -3.34 -5.65 37.43
CA ASP A 340 -3.43 -5.09 38.78
C ASP A 340 -4.22 -6.00 39.75
N ASN A 341 -4.71 -7.13 39.26
CA ASN A 341 -5.43 -8.17 40.00
C ASN A 341 -6.74 -7.63 40.62
N ASN A 342 -7.44 -6.75 39.88
CA ASN A 342 -8.69 -6.14 40.31
C ASN A 342 -9.95 -6.90 39.84
N GLY A 343 -9.77 -8.00 39.09
CA GLY A 343 -10.85 -8.82 38.54
C GLY A 343 -11.42 -8.31 37.21
N PHE A 344 -10.82 -7.30 36.60
CA PHE A 344 -11.13 -6.80 35.26
C PHE A 344 -9.90 -6.92 34.38
N LEU A 345 -10.11 -7.34 33.13
CA LEU A 345 -9.00 -7.52 32.20
C LEU A 345 -8.47 -6.17 31.71
N ASP A 346 -7.16 -6.00 31.82
CA ASP A 346 -6.42 -4.94 31.17
C ASP A 346 -6.00 -5.35 29.77
N ILE A 347 -5.70 -4.35 28.93
CA ILE A 347 -5.21 -4.57 27.57
C ILE A 347 -3.85 -3.90 27.40
N TYR A 348 -2.81 -4.70 27.18
CA TYR A 348 -1.52 -4.21 26.71
C TYR A 348 -1.53 -4.12 25.20
N VAL A 349 -1.10 -2.97 24.66
CA VAL A 349 -1.06 -2.72 23.21
C VAL A 349 0.34 -2.30 22.79
N ALA A 350 0.98 -3.15 21.99
CA ALA A 350 2.30 -2.88 21.45
C ALA A 350 2.21 -1.93 20.24
N ARG A 351 2.87 -0.79 20.36
CA ARG A 351 2.95 0.25 19.33
C ARG A 351 4.41 0.44 18.92
N GLY A 352 4.66 0.75 17.64
CA GLY A 352 5.97 1.25 17.21
C GLY A 352 6.74 0.47 16.16
N ALA A 353 6.18 -0.56 15.48
CA ALA A 353 6.91 -1.13 14.34
C ALA A 353 6.95 -0.20 13.11
N THR A 354 6.14 0.87 13.11
CA THR A 354 6.08 1.90 12.06
C THR A 354 6.75 3.22 12.45
N ALA A 355 7.10 3.41 13.74
CA ALA A 355 7.84 4.58 14.20
C ALA A 355 9.31 4.45 13.78
N LEU A 356 9.60 4.72 12.51
CA LEU A 356 10.95 5.06 12.07
C LEU A 356 11.31 6.40 12.71
N SER A 357 11.78 6.37 13.96
CA SER A 357 12.50 7.51 14.55
C SER A 357 13.97 7.41 14.14
N PRO A 358 14.48 8.28 13.26
CA PRO A 358 15.86 8.70 13.39
C PRO A 358 15.90 9.66 14.59
N THR A 359 16.24 9.13 15.77
CA THR A 359 16.70 9.97 16.89
C THR A 359 18.00 10.67 16.54
#